data_AF-A0A523G7M2-F1
#
_entry.id   AF-A0A523G7M2-F1
#
_cell.length_a   1.000
_cell.length_b   1.000
_cell.length_c   1.000
_cell.angle_alpha   90.00
_cell.angle_beta   90.00
_cell.angle_gamma   90.00
#
_symmetry.space_group_name_H-M   'P 1'
#
loop_
_entity.id
_entity.type
_entity.pdbx_description
1 polymer ?
#
loop_
_entity_poly.entity_id
_entity_poly.type
_entity_poly.pdbx_seq_one_letter_code
_entity_poly.pdbx_strand_id
1 'polypeptide(L)' 'MGQIRHGSATTTHAVRAAIQRSQASAAALSRTYGINPKTVLKWRKR' A
#
# COMPACT_ATOMS: atom_id res chain seq x y z
N MET A 1 -18.10 -8.14 -17.95
CA MET A 1 -17.62 -6.77 -18.21
C MET A 1 -18.13 -5.87 -17.10
N GLY A 2 -17.26 -5.32 -16.27
CA GLY A 2 -17.67 -4.47 -15.14
C GLY A 2 -16.60 -4.35 -14.06
N GLN A 3 -15.36 -4.03 -14.43
CA GLN A 3 -14.37 -3.58 -13.46
C GLN A 3 -14.73 -2.15 -13.06
N ILE A 4 -15.58 -2.01 -12.03
CA ILE A 4 -15.76 -0.72 -11.35
C ILE A 4 -14.47 -0.45 -10.58
N ARG A 5 -13.49 0.14 -11.27
CA ARG A 5 -12.28 0.68 -10.66
C ARG A 5 -12.68 2.03 -10.07
N HIS A 6 -12.99 2.03 -8.78
CA HIS A 6 -13.08 3.27 -8.01
C HIS A 6 -11.77 4.05 -8.20
N GLY A 7 -11.82 5.18 -8.91
CA GLY A 7 -10.66 6.03 -9.22
C GLY A 7 -9.96 6.66 -8.01
N SER A 8 -10.49 6.41 -6.80
CA SER A 8 -9.95 6.86 -5.51
C SER A 8 -9.19 5.75 -4.75
N ALA A 9 -9.23 4.51 -5.23
CA ALA A 9 -8.60 3.34 -4.60
C ALA A 9 -7.30 2.90 -5.32
N THR A 10 -6.53 3.85 -5.86
CA THR A 10 -5.30 3.55 -6.59
C THR A 10 -4.13 3.36 -5.63
N THR A 11 -4.18 2.32 -4.79
CA THR A 11 -2.91 1.71 -4.37
C THR A 11 -2.74 0.44 -5.15
N THR A 12 -2.03 0.61 -6.27
CA THR A 12 -1.73 -0.42 -7.25
C THR A 12 -1.24 -1.69 -6.54
N HIS A 13 -1.69 -2.85 -7.02
CA HIS A 13 -1.27 -4.16 -6.52
C HIS A 13 0.27 -4.25 -6.36
N ALA A 14 1.01 -3.58 -7.24
CA ALA A 14 2.47 -3.42 -7.18
C ALA A 14 2.97 -2.78 -5.87
N VAL A 15 2.36 -1.67 -5.42
CA VAL A 15 2.74 -0.98 -4.18
C VAL A 15 2.43 -1.85 -2.97
N ARG A 16 1.29 -2.55 -2.97
CA ARG A 16 0.95 -3.49 -1.91
C ARG A 16 1.95 -4.66 -1.84
N ALA A 17 2.32 -5.24 -2.98
CA ALA A 17 3.31 -6.30 -3.05
C ALA A 17 4.73 -5.83 -2.67
N ALA A 18 5.06 -4.57 -2.96
CA ALA A 18 6.33 -3.97 -2.53
C ALA A 18 6.37 -3.75 -1.00
N ILE A 19 5.28 -3.26 -0.41
CA ILE A 19 5.15 -3.09 1.04
C ILE A 19 5.22 -4.43 1.79
N GLN A 20 4.58 -5.47 1.25
CA GLN A 20 4.60 -6.82 1.82
C GLN A 20 6.00 -7.43 1.86
N ARG A 21 6.77 -7.29 0.78
CA ARG A 21 8.12 -7.85 0.68
C ARG A 21 9.20 -7.01 1.37
N SER A 22 8.88 -5.79 1.76
CA SER A 22 9.86 -4.86 2.34
C SER A 22 10.02 -5.08 3.85
N GLN A 23 11.28 -5.19 4.29
CA GLN A 23 11.64 -5.19 5.70
C GLN A 23 11.76 -3.78 6.30
N ALA A 24 11.63 -2.74 5.46
CA ALA A 24 11.71 -1.36 5.91
C ALA A 24 10.61 -1.00 6.93
N SER A 25 10.89 0.01 7.76
CA SER A 25 9.93 0.50 8.74
C SER A 25 8.69 1.10 8.06
N ALA A 26 7.55 1.05 8.74
CA ALA A 26 6.31 1.61 8.21
C ALA A 26 6.42 3.13 7.95
N ALA A 27 7.25 3.85 8.72
CA ALA A 27 7.53 5.26 8.52
C ALA A 27 8.33 5.53 7.23
N ALA A 28 9.31 4.69 6.91
CA ALA A 28 10.07 4.79 5.67
C ALA A 28 9.17 4.55 4.46
N LEU A 29 8.40 3.45 4.48
CA LEU A 29 7.44 3.12 3.42
C LEU A 29 6.36 4.19 3.26
N SER A 30 5.92 4.79 4.37
CA SER A 30 4.96 5.90 4.35
C SER A 30 5.50 7.12 3.60
N ARG A 31 6.76 7.50 3.83
CA ARG A 31 7.41 8.62 3.13
C ARG A 31 7.64 8.30 1.65
N THR A 32 8.10 7.09 1.33
CA THR A 32 8.39 6.67 -0.05
C THR A 32 7.14 6.64 -0.92
N TYR A 33 6.02 6.13 -0.39
CA TYR A 33 4.78 5.95 -1.16
C TYR A 33 3.72 7.01 -0.89
N GLY A 34 3.96 7.94 0.04
CA GLY A 34 2.96 8.95 0.47
C GLY A 34 1.73 8.34 1.16
N ILE A 35 1.87 7.14 1.74
CA ILE A 35 0.77 6.37 2.33
C ILE A 35 0.78 6.54 3.84
N ASN A 36 -0.39 6.63 4.47
CA ASN A 36 -0.49 6.67 5.93
C ASN A 36 0.21 5.43 6.57
N PRO A 37 1.10 5.61 7.55
CA PRO A 37 1.79 4.49 8.23
C PRO A 37 0.83 3.43 8.79
N LYS A 38 -0.37 3.83 9.25
CA LYS A 38 -1.41 2.93 9.75
C LYS A 38 -1.94 1.99 8.64
N THR A 39 -1.98 2.47 7.40
CA THR A 39 -2.33 1.68 6.20
C THR A 39 -1.22 0.69 5.85
N VAL A 40 0.04 1.11 5.93
CA VAL A 40 1.19 0.22 5.72
C VAL A 40 1.18 -0.93 6.71
N LEU A 41 0.94 -0.65 8.01
CA LEU A 41 0.83 -1.67 9.05
C LEU A 41 -0.38 -2.60 8.84
N LYS A 42 -1.53 -2.04 8.46
CA LYS A 42 -2.72 -2.84 8.13
C LYS A 42 -2.43 -3.81 6.98
N TRP A 43 -1.69 -3.36 5.98
CA TRP A 43 -1.37 -4.22 4.84
C TRP A 43 -0.33 -5.27 5.15
N ARG A 44 0.73 -4.98 5.92
CA ARG A 44 1.73 -5.99 6.34
C ARG A 44 1.15 -7.14 7.17
N LYS A 45 0.05 -6.89 7.89
CA LYS A 45 -0.63 -7.93 8.68
C LYS A 45 -1.58 -8.81 7.87
N ARG A 46 -1.87 -8.42 6.62
CA ARG A 46 -2.83 -9.10 5.75
C ARG A 46 -2.11 -10.05 4.81
#